data_AF-A0A4Y8CDR0-F1
#
_entry.id   AF-A0A4Y8CDR0-F1
#
_cell.length_a   1.000
_cell.length_b   1.000
_cell.length_c   1.000
_cell.angle_alpha   90.00
_cell.angle_beta   90.00
_cell.angle_gamma   90.00
#
_symmetry.space_group_name_H-M   'P 1'
#
loop_
_entity.id
_entity.type
_entity.pdbx_description
1 polymer ?
#
loop_
_entity_poly.entity_id
_entity_poly.type
_entity_poly.pdbx_seq_one_letter_code
_entity_poly.pdbx_strand_id
1 'polypeptide(L)'
;MIELKNVNKYYGTHHVLKNINLSVKEGEKLVIIGPSGSGKSTTIRCMNGLEEVSSGEVVVNNLVLNHKNKIEICRKYCAMVFQHFNLYPHMTVLQNLTLAPMKLQKKSKKEAEETAFKYLKVVGLVDKANVYPATLSGGQQQRVAIARSLCTKKPYILFDEPTS
;
A
#
# COMPACT_ATOMS: atom_id res chain seq x y z
N MET A 1 -11.45 9.17 2.09
CA MET A 1 -11.69 8.97 3.54
C MET A 1 -12.23 7.55 3.75
N ILE A 2 -11.63 6.79 4.66
CA ILE A 2 -11.88 5.35 4.88
C ILE A 2 -12.74 5.19 6.13
N GLU A 3 -13.69 4.26 6.11
CA GLU A 3 -14.53 3.94 7.27
C GLU A 3 -14.69 2.43 7.41
N LEU A 4 -14.53 1.91 8.62
CA LEU A 4 -14.83 0.54 9.01
C LEU A 4 -16.04 0.60 9.94
N LYS A 5 -17.11 -0.13 9.62
CA LYS A 5 -18.35 -0.19 10.38
C LYS A 5 -18.60 -1.60 10.88
N ASN A 6 -18.53 -1.79 12.18
CA ASN A 6 -18.77 -3.07 12.87
C ASN A 6 -18.02 -4.25 12.23
N VAL A 7 -16.78 -4.01 11.80
CA VAL A 7 -16.00 -4.98 11.03
C VAL A 7 -15.60 -6.16 11.91
N ASN A 8 -15.94 -7.36 11.45
CA ASN A 8 -15.46 -8.60 12.04
C ASN A 8 -14.70 -9.42 11.00
N LYS A 9 -13.68 -10.15 11.45
CA LYS A 9 -12.89 -11.05 10.61
C LYS A 9 -12.56 -12.32 11.35
N TYR A 10 -12.88 -13.43 10.72
CA TYR A 10 -12.54 -14.77 11.16
C TYR A 10 -11.59 -15.42 10.14
N TYR A 11 -10.65 -16.22 10.65
CA TYR A 11 -9.91 -17.19 9.86
C TYR A 11 -10.26 -18.57 10.39
N GLY A 12 -11.12 -19.29 9.68
CA GLY A 12 -11.77 -20.48 10.23
C GLY A 12 -12.58 -20.13 11.48
N THR A 13 -12.26 -20.75 12.61
CA THR A 13 -12.91 -20.48 13.91
C THR A 13 -12.26 -19.33 14.69
N HIS A 14 -11.11 -18.83 14.24
CA HIS A 14 -10.36 -17.82 14.98
C HIS A 14 -10.86 -16.40 14.68
N HIS A 15 -11.45 -15.74 15.67
CA HIS A 15 -12.01 -14.38 15.56
C HIS A 15 -10.94 -13.30 15.80
N VAL A 16 -10.32 -12.82 14.73
CA VAL A 16 -9.18 -11.87 14.78
C VAL A 16 -9.65 -10.43 14.96
N LEU A 17 -10.59 -9.96 14.14
CA LEU A 17 -11.15 -8.61 14.27
C LEU A 17 -12.53 -8.68 14.91
N LYS A 18 -12.71 -8.00 16.04
CA LYS A 18 -13.92 -8.05 16.86
C LYS A 18 -14.58 -6.67 16.90
N ASN A 19 -15.63 -6.49 16.11
CA ASN A 19 -16.44 -5.27 16.06
C ASN A 19 -15.63 -3.97 15.89
N ILE A 20 -14.72 -3.94 14.91
CA ILE A 20 -13.84 -2.79 14.67
C ILE A 20 -14.63 -1.65 14.02
N ASN A 21 -14.55 -0.48 14.64
CA ASN A 21 -15.12 0.77 14.14
C ASN A 21 -14.02 1.83 14.06
N LEU A 22 -13.79 2.37 12.87
CA LEU A 22 -12.68 3.30 12.60
C LEU A 22 -13.05 4.23 11.44
N SER A 23 -12.70 5.51 11.56
CA SER A 23 -12.85 6.48 10.47
C SER A 23 -11.54 7.25 10.28
N VAL A 24 -11.08 7.39 9.04
CA VAL A 24 -9.82 8.04 8.69
C VAL A 24 -10.06 9.10 7.63
N LYS A 25 -9.94 10.36 8.04
CA LYS A 25 -10.17 11.55 7.21
C LYS A 25 -9.07 11.76 6.18
N GLU A 26 -9.37 12.55 5.16
CA GLU A 26 -8.36 12.98 4.21
C GLU A 26 -7.28 13.82 4.91
N GLY A 27 -6.01 13.56 4.58
CA GLY A 27 -4.85 14.21 5.22
C GLY A 27 -4.50 13.69 6.62
N GLU A 28 -5.33 12.82 7.20
CA GLU A 28 -5.07 12.24 8.52
C GLU A 28 -3.89 11.26 8.49
N LYS A 29 -3.10 11.27 9.56
CA LYS A 29 -2.00 10.33 9.80
C LYS A 29 -2.39 9.43 10.96
N LEU A 30 -2.97 8.28 10.63
CA LEU A 30 -3.34 7.27 11.62
C LEU A 30 -2.20 6.27 11.83
N VAL A 31 -1.91 5.94 13.09
CA VAL A 31 -0.99 4.86 13.47
C VAL A 31 -1.74 3.84 14.32
N ILE A 32 -1.67 2.56 13.96
CA ILE A 32 -2.24 1.45 14.72
C ILE A 32 -1.10 0.68 15.38
N ILE A 33 -1.10 0.64 16.72
CA ILE A 33 -0.11 -0.09 17.53
C ILE A 33 -0.78 -1.17 18.37
N GLY A 34 -0.01 -2.16 18.82
CA GLY A 34 -0.51 -3.28 19.61
C GLY A 34 0.37 -4.52 19.51
N PRO A 35 0.17 -5.51 20.39
CA PRO A 35 0.98 -6.73 20.43
C PRO A 35 0.84 -7.56 19.15
N SER A 36 1.73 -8.55 18.96
CA SER A 36 1.57 -9.53 17.88
C SER A 36 0.23 -10.26 18.02
N GLY A 37 -0.40 -10.57 16.89
CA GLY A 37 -1.73 -11.21 16.86
C GLY A 37 -2.91 -10.30 17.18
N SER A 38 -2.71 -9.02 17.48
CA SER A 38 -3.82 -8.09 17.80
C SER A 38 -4.66 -7.64 16.60
N GLY A 39 -4.42 -8.18 15.39
CA GLY A 39 -5.21 -7.86 14.19
C GLY A 39 -4.82 -6.58 13.45
N LYS A 40 -3.66 -5.97 13.70
CA LYS A 40 -3.22 -4.72 13.03
C LYS A 40 -3.12 -4.89 11.51
N SER A 41 -2.32 -5.86 11.06
CA SER A 41 -2.14 -6.17 9.64
C SER A 41 -3.44 -6.66 8.98
N THR A 42 -4.29 -7.36 9.72
CA THR A 42 -5.61 -7.75 9.21
C THR A 42 -6.49 -6.52 8.99
N THR A 43 -6.52 -5.58 9.94
CA THR A 43 -7.28 -4.32 9.82
C THR A 43 -6.83 -3.51 8.59
N ILE A 44 -5.52 -3.32 8.41
CA ILE A 44 -5.01 -2.53 7.28
C ILE A 44 -5.26 -3.22 5.93
N ARG A 45 -5.19 -4.56 5.87
CA ARG A 45 -5.49 -5.33 4.65
C ARG A 45 -6.98 -5.36 4.32
N CYS A 46 -7.85 -5.24 5.31
CA CYS A 46 -9.28 -5.04 5.04
C CYS A 46 -9.57 -3.68 4.38
N MET A 47 -8.82 -2.63 4.71
CA MET A 47 -9.02 -1.28 4.15
C MET A 47 -8.85 -1.20 2.62
N ASN A 48 -8.01 -2.05 2.03
CA ASN A 48 -7.77 -2.08 0.59
C ASN A 48 -8.28 -3.35 -0.10
N GLY A 49 -8.98 -4.22 0.65
CA GLY A 49 -9.59 -5.44 0.13
C GLY A 49 -8.62 -6.59 -0.15
N LEU A 50 -7.39 -6.55 0.38
CA LEU A 50 -6.52 -7.73 0.40
C LEU A 50 -7.06 -8.82 1.34
N GLU A 51 -7.78 -8.42 2.37
CA GLU A 51 -8.53 -9.31 3.25
C GLU A 51 -10.01 -8.96 3.22
N GLU A 52 -10.85 -9.96 2.94
CA GLU A 52 -12.31 -9.77 2.98
C GLU A 52 -12.80 -9.83 4.42
N VAL A 53 -13.66 -8.90 4.81
CA VAL A 53 -14.33 -8.93 6.12
C VAL A 53 -15.29 -10.11 6.17
N SER A 54 -15.47 -10.70 7.35
CA SER A 54 -16.47 -11.75 7.58
C SER A 54 -17.86 -11.16 7.82
N SER A 55 -17.93 -9.99 8.45
CA SER A 55 -19.15 -9.18 8.57
C SER A 55 -18.81 -7.72 8.84
N GLY A 56 -19.81 -6.84 8.75
CA GLY A 56 -19.61 -5.40 8.76
C GLY A 56 -19.21 -4.86 7.38
N GLU A 57 -18.80 -3.60 7.33
CA GLU A 57 -18.55 -2.90 6.07
C GLU A 57 -17.24 -2.12 6.11
N VAL A 58 -16.55 -2.10 4.96
CA VAL A 58 -15.44 -1.19 4.70
C VAL A 58 -15.89 -0.22 3.61
N VAL A 59 -15.85 1.08 3.89
CA VAL A 59 -16.23 2.14 2.96
C VAL A 59 -14.99 2.94 2.58
N VAL A 60 -14.72 3.05 1.29
CA VAL A 60 -13.60 3.83 0.75
C VAL A 60 -14.16 4.90 -0.17
N ASN A 61 -14.03 6.17 0.24
CA ASN A 61 -14.51 7.30 -0.56
C ASN A 61 -16.01 7.17 -0.93
N ASN A 62 -16.84 6.89 0.09
CA ASN A 62 -18.29 6.63 -0.02
C ASN A 62 -18.69 5.40 -0.85
N LEU A 63 -17.74 4.55 -1.25
CA LEU A 63 -18.00 3.30 -1.94
C LEU A 63 -17.80 2.13 -0.98
N VAL A 64 -18.83 1.31 -0.80
CA VAL A 64 -18.73 0.06 -0.03
C VAL A 64 -17.84 -0.92 -0.78
N LEU A 65 -16.76 -1.36 -0.15
CA LEU A 65 -15.81 -2.32 -0.68
C LEU A 65 -16.42 -3.73 -0.64
N ASN A 66 -16.41 -4.41 -1.78
CA ASN A 66 -16.90 -5.78 -1.92
C ASN A 66 -16.09 -6.57 -2.95
N HIS A 67 -16.38 -7.86 -3.10
CA HIS A 67 -15.64 -8.75 -4.00
C HIS A 67 -15.59 -8.24 -5.46
N LYS A 68 -16.64 -7.57 -5.94
CA LYS A 68 -16.74 -7.12 -7.34
C LYS A 68 -15.92 -5.86 -7.62
N ASN A 69 -15.88 -4.93 -6.67
CA ASN A 69 -15.25 -3.61 -6.86
C ASN A 69 -13.88 -3.44 -6.18
N LYS A 70 -13.46 -4.37 -5.30
CA LYS A 70 -12.21 -4.26 -4.50
C LYS A 70 -10.98 -3.92 -5.35
N ILE A 71 -10.84 -4.55 -6.52
CA ILE A 71 -9.71 -4.32 -7.42
C ILE A 71 -9.73 -2.90 -7.99
N GLU A 72 -10.89 -2.42 -8.42
CA GLU A 72 -11.05 -1.08 -8.98
C GLU A 72 -10.80 -0.01 -7.91
N ILE A 73 -11.43 -0.15 -6.74
CA ILE A 73 -11.27 0.76 -5.60
C ILE A 73 -9.80 0.81 -5.19
N CYS A 74 -9.15 -0.34 -4.98
CA CYS A 74 -7.75 -0.40 -4.59
C CYS A 74 -6.86 0.28 -5.65
N ARG A 75 -7.05 -0.05 -6.94
CA ARG A 75 -6.30 0.59 -8.04
C ARG A 75 -6.53 2.10 -8.11
N LYS A 76 -7.70 2.60 -7.75
CA LYS A 76 -8.01 4.04 -7.83
C LYS A 76 -7.47 4.81 -6.63
N TYR A 77 -7.64 4.29 -5.42
CA TYR A 77 -7.47 5.06 -4.20
C TYR A 77 -6.24 4.70 -3.34
N CYS A 78 -5.73 3.47 -3.43
CA CYS A 78 -4.75 2.94 -2.49
C CYS A 78 -3.39 2.68 -3.14
N ALA A 79 -2.31 3.01 -2.42
CA ALA A 79 -1.02 2.33 -2.54
C ALA A 79 -0.71 1.59 -1.23
N MET A 80 0.12 0.54 -1.28
CA MET A 80 0.50 -0.23 -0.09
C MET A 80 2.00 -0.46 -0.06
N VAL A 81 2.58 -0.28 1.12
CA VAL A 81 3.95 -0.67 1.46
C VAL A 81 3.86 -1.82 2.45
N PHE A 82 4.49 -2.94 2.11
CA PHE A 82 4.46 -4.17 2.88
C PHE A 82 5.72 -4.30 3.77
N GLN A 83 5.66 -5.19 4.74
CA GLN A 83 6.79 -5.62 5.56
C GLN A 83 7.90 -6.21 4.69
N HIS A 84 7.56 -7.15 3.80
CA HIS A 84 8.46 -7.61 2.75
C HIS A 84 8.41 -6.64 1.55
N PHE A 85 9.57 -6.17 1.10
CA PHE A 85 9.69 -5.07 0.13
C PHE A 85 8.93 -5.31 -1.19
N ASN A 86 8.72 -6.58 -1.56
CA ASN A 86 7.99 -7.02 -2.76
C ASN A 86 8.45 -6.28 -4.02
N LEU A 87 9.76 -6.02 -4.16
CA LEU A 87 10.36 -5.44 -5.35
C LEU A 87 10.43 -6.49 -6.46
N TYR A 88 10.30 -6.07 -7.71
CA TYR A 88 10.48 -6.96 -8.86
C TYR A 88 11.99 -7.19 -9.07
N PRO A 89 12.52 -8.39 -8.80
CA PRO A 89 13.97 -8.61 -8.73
C PRO A 89 14.64 -8.52 -10.10
N HIS A 90 13.89 -8.77 -11.18
CA HIS A 90 14.33 -8.73 -12.57
C HIS A 90 14.22 -7.33 -13.20
N MET A 91 13.86 -6.30 -12.42
CA MET A 91 13.73 -4.93 -12.87
C MET A 91 14.68 -4.03 -12.07
N THR A 92 15.22 -3.00 -12.72
CA THR A 92 15.98 -1.95 -12.01
C THR A 92 15.07 -1.19 -11.04
N VAL A 93 15.66 -0.40 -10.15
CA VAL A 93 14.93 0.51 -9.26
C VAL A 93 14.02 1.45 -10.07
N LEU A 94 14.52 2.08 -11.12
CA LEU A 94 13.74 2.98 -11.96
C LEU A 94 12.56 2.24 -12.62
N GLN A 95 12.79 1.03 -13.13
CA GLN A 95 11.73 0.19 -13.70
C GLN A 95 10.68 -0.19 -12.66
N ASN A 96 11.09 -0.54 -11.44
CA ASN A 96 10.18 -0.80 -10.31
C ASN A 96 9.25 0.39 -10.03
N LEU A 97 9.78 1.62 -10.08
CA LEU A 97 9.04 2.85 -9.81
C LEU A 97 8.12 3.27 -10.97
N THR A 98 8.50 2.97 -12.21
CA THR A 98 7.82 3.46 -13.43
C THR A 98 6.80 2.50 -14.01
N LEU A 99 6.89 1.20 -13.69
CA LEU A 99 6.01 0.16 -14.24
C LEU A 99 4.52 0.47 -14.07
N ALA A 100 4.08 0.72 -12.83
CA ALA A 100 2.67 0.96 -12.52
C ALA A 100 2.14 2.28 -13.13
N PRO A 101 2.83 3.43 -13.01
CA PRO A 101 2.44 4.66 -13.72
C PRO A 101 2.26 4.47 -15.23
N MET A 102 3.18 3.77 -15.89
CA MET A 102 3.09 3.55 -17.34
C MET A 102 1.97 2.57 -17.72
N LYS A 103 1.88 1.42 -17.04
CA LYS A 103 0.94 0.35 -17.43
C LYS A 103 -0.50 0.64 -17.00
N LEU A 104 -0.69 1.16 -15.79
CA LEU A 104 -2.00 1.35 -15.15
C LEU A 104 -2.54 2.77 -15.31
N GLN A 105 -1.67 3.79 -15.31
CA GLN A 105 -2.09 5.20 -15.44
C GLN A 105 -1.81 5.78 -16.83
N LYS A 106 -1.28 4.96 -17.75
CA LYS A 106 -0.96 5.33 -19.14
C LYS A 106 -0.07 6.55 -19.26
N LYS A 107 0.80 6.78 -18.27
CA LYS A 107 1.80 7.85 -18.31
C LYS A 107 2.85 7.55 -19.36
N SER A 108 3.30 8.60 -20.04
CA SER A 108 4.45 8.50 -20.92
C SER A 108 5.70 8.09 -20.12
N LYS A 109 6.67 7.46 -20.79
CA LYS A 109 7.94 7.07 -20.17
C LYS A 109 8.61 8.28 -19.50
N LYS A 110 8.64 9.43 -20.20
CA LYS A 110 9.23 10.68 -19.71
C LYS A 110 8.57 11.16 -18.41
N GLU A 111 7.24 11.29 -18.37
CA GLU A 111 6.52 11.71 -17.15
C GLU A 111 6.74 10.73 -15.97
N ALA A 112 6.79 9.43 -16.27
CA ALA A 112 7.00 8.39 -15.27
C ALA A 112 8.42 8.48 -14.68
N GLU A 113 9.44 8.64 -15.53
CA GLU A 113 10.83 8.80 -15.11
C GLU A 113 11.03 10.09 -14.31
N GLU A 114 10.47 11.22 -14.75
CA GLU A 114 10.52 12.49 -14.00
C GLU A 114 9.93 12.34 -12.59
N THR A 115 8.77 11.67 -12.48
CA THR A 115 8.14 11.38 -11.19
C THR A 115 9.00 10.42 -10.36
N ALA A 116 9.58 9.39 -10.97
CA ALA A 116 10.45 8.45 -10.29
C ALA A 116 11.71 9.11 -9.74
N PHE A 117 12.41 9.93 -10.53
CA PHE A 117 13.58 10.67 -10.09
C PHE A 117 13.25 11.68 -8.99
N LYS A 118 12.09 12.33 -9.05
CA LYS A 118 11.60 13.17 -7.95
C LYS A 118 11.53 12.38 -6.64
N TYR A 119 10.91 11.20 -6.62
CA TYR A 119 10.78 10.41 -5.40
C TYR A 119 12.07 9.69 -4.99
N LEU A 120 12.93 9.30 -5.94
CA LEU A 120 14.28 8.82 -5.63
C LEU A 120 15.12 9.90 -4.92
N LYS A 121 14.96 11.17 -5.30
CA LYS A 121 15.59 12.29 -4.60
C LYS A 121 15.06 12.41 -3.17
N VAL A 122 13.74 12.32 -2.98
CA VAL A 122 13.11 12.38 -1.65
C VAL A 122 13.62 11.26 -0.73
N VAL A 123 13.81 10.05 -1.24
CA VAL A 123 14.30 8.92 -0.43
C VAL A 123 15.84 8.79 -0.43
N GLY A 124 16.55 9.67 -1.13
CA GLY A 124 18.02 9.69 -1.18
C GLY A 124 18.65 8.48 -1.89
N LEU A 125 18.09 8.06 -3.04
CA LEU A 125 18.54 6.89 -3.83
C LEU A 125 18.63 7.17 -5.34
N VAL A 126 18.90 8.42 -5.73
CA VAL A 126 19.01 8.81 -7.15
C VAL A 126 20.12 8.04 -7.86
N ASP A 127 21.26 7.84 -7.21
CA ASP A 127 22.42 7.09 -7.72
C ASP A 127 22.12 5.59 -7.90
N LYS A 128 21.03 5.08 -7.31
CA LYS A 128 20.58 3.68 -7.40
C LYS A 128 19.52 3.45 -8.47
N ALA A 129 19.16 4.45 -9.28
CA ALA A 129 18.09 4.31 -10.28
C ALA A 129 18.28 3.09 -11.22
N ASN A 130 19.51 2.79 -11.59
CA ASN A 130 19.83 1.77 -12.61
C ASN A 130 20.29 0.42 -12.04
N VAL A 131 20.30 0.24 -10.72
CA VAL A 131 20.70 -1.05 -10.10
C VAL A 131 19.50 -1.96 -9.86
N TYR A 132 19.76 -3.24 -9.66
CA TYR A 132 18.74 -4.24 -9.33
C TYR A 132 18.54 -4.37 -7.81
N PRO A 133 17.33 -4.71 -7.32
CA PRO A 133 17.02 -4.83 -5.89
C PRO A 133 17.98 -5.70 -5.07
N ALA A 134 18.50 -6.78 -5.65
CA ALA A 134 19.43 -7.70 -4.97
C ALA A 134 20.74 -7.04 -4.52
N THR A 135 21.10 -5.89 -5.10
CA THR A 135 22.32 -5.12 -4.76
C THR A 135 22.10 -4.10 -3.63
N LEU A 136 20.86 -3.97 -3.14
CA LEU A 136 20.47 -2.98 -2.15
C LEU A 136 20.37 -3.59 -0.76
N SER A 137 20.76 -2.82 0.27
CA SER A 137 20.48 -3.18 1.66
C SER A 137 18.97 -3.20 1.93
N GLY A 138 18.51 -3.89 2.99
CA GLY A 138 17.09 -3.94 3.34
C GLY A 138 16.46 -2.55 3.50
N GLY A 139 17.14 -1.63 4.18
CA GLY A 139 16.67 -0.24 4.32
C GLY A 139 16.63 0.54 3.00
N GLN A 140 17.52 0.24 2.05
CA GLN A 140 17.45 0.79 0.70
C GLN A 140 16.27 0.21 -0.08
N GLN A 141 16.07 -1.11 -0.02
CA GLN A 141 14.93 -1.78 -0.67
C GLN A 141 13.60 -1.23 -0.14
N GLN A 142 13.50 -0.96 1.16
CA GLN A 142 12.28 -0.39 1.71
C GLN A 142 12.03 1.05 1.25
N ARG A 143 13.08 1.88 1.21
CA ARG A 143 12.98 3.23 0.64
C ARG A 143 12.58 3.20 -0.83
N VAL A 144 13.03 2.22 -1.60
CA VAL A 144 12.57 1.99 -2.98
C VAL A 144 11.09 1.59 -3.01
N ALA A 145 10.63 0.70 -2.12
CA ALA A 145 9.22 0.31 -2.04
C ALA A 145 8.31 1.52 -1.70
N ILE A 146 8.75 2.38 -0.78
CA ILE A 146 8.06 3.65 -0.45
C ILE A 146 8.03 4.57 -1.67
N ALA A 147 9.16 4.80 -2.33
CA ALA A 147 9.23 5.64 -3.54
C ALA A 147 8.33 5.11 -4.67
N ARG A 148 8.29 3.79 -4.87
CA ARG A 148 7.39 3.12 -5.82
C ARG A 148 5.93 3.40 -5.51
N SER A 149 5.53 3.29 -4.23
CA SER A 149 4.15 3.62 -3.82
C SER A 149 3.83 5.09 -4.07
N LEU A 150 4.75 6.02 -3.79
CA LEU A 150 4.58 7.45 -4.04
C LEU A 150 4.43 7.79 -5.54
N CYS A 151 5.13 7.08 -6.43
CA CYS A 151 5.02 7.27 -7.89
C CYS A 151 3.60 7.05 -8.41
N THR A 152 2.79 6.23 -7.72
CA THR A 152 1.41 5.96 -8.12
C THR A 152 0.43 7.09 -7.82
N LYS A 153 0.83 8.10 -7.03
CA LYS A 153 0.02 9.29 -6.65
C LYS A 153 -1.39 8.92 -6.20
N LYS A 154 -1.49 7.88 -5.37
CA LYS A 154 -2.78 7.40 -4.86
C LYS A 154 -3.24 8.27 -3.69
N PRO A 155 -4.57 8.51 -3.56
CA PRO A 155 -5.17 9.27 -2.47
C PRO A 155 -4.73 8.90 -1.06
N TYR A 156 -4.48 7.61 -0.78
CA TYR A 156 -3.91 7.19 0.49
C TYR A 156 -2.86 6.09 0.31
N ILE A 157 -1.97 5.99 1.29
CA ILE A 157 -0.91 4.98 1.35
C ILE A 157 -1.05 4.23 2.67
N LEU A 158 -1.11 2.91 2.57
CA LEU A 158 -1.13 2.01 3.72
C LEU A 158 0.27 1.44 3.95
N PHE A 159 0.71 1.46 5.21
CA PHE A 159 1.99 0.89 5.62
C PHE A 159 1.74 -0.26 6.58
N ASP A 160 1.95 -1.50 6.12
CA ASP A 160 1.85 -2.71 6.94
C ASP A 160 3.24 -3.10 7.41
N GLU A 161 3.59 -2.65 8.63
CA GLU A 161 4.86 -2.96 9.30
C GLU A 161 6.12 -2.72 8.44
N PRO A 162 6.32 -1.49 7.93
CA PRO A 162 7.35 -1.23 6.94
C PRO A 162 8.79 -1.29 7.49
N THR A 163 9.00 -1.44 8.79
CA THR A 163 10.34 -1.41 9.41
C THR A 163 10.59 -2.56 10.37
N SER A 164 9.68 -3.54 10.42
CA SER A 164 9.79 -4.73 11.29
C SER A 164 10.83 -5.72 10.79
#